data_AF-A0A239EJD5-F1
#
_entry.id   AF-A0A239EJD5-F1
#
_cell.length_a   1.000
_cell.length_b   1.000
_cell.length_c   1.000
_cell.angle_alpha   90.00
_cell.angle_beta   90.00
_cell.angle_gamma   90.00
#
_symmetry.space_group_name_H-M   'P 1'
#
loop_
_entity.id
_entity.type
_entity.pdbx_description
1 polymer ?
#
loop_
_entity_poly.entity_id
_entity_poly.type
_entity_poly.pdbx_seq_one_letter_code
_entity_poly.pdbx_strand_id
1 'polypeptide(L)'
;MQKKKRKNTSKTIWMGILLILVFYVLSTLYQQQQELKHLKQQEMSSLQEIEKIQQDIDILNQQLEVSNDDQYIEKIARQQLKMIGSNEIMVIDIGEQ
;
A
#
# COMPACT_ATOMS: atom_id res chain seq x y z
N MET A 1 -38.58 69.55 12.88
CA MET A 1 -37.24 69.17 12.37
C MET A 1 -36.90 67.76 12.86
N GLN A 2 -36.91 66.75 11.99
CA GLN A 2 -36.65 65.37 12.41
C GLN A 2 -35.14 65.12 12.57
N LYS A 3 -34.71 64.71 13.77
CA LYS A 3 -33.32 64.37 14.07
C LYS A 3 -32.98 63.02 13.41
N LYS A 4 -32.15 63.03 12.35
CA LYS A 4 -31.59 61.81 11.75
C LYS A 4 -30.78 61.05 12.81
N LYS A 5 -31.24 59.84 13.19
CA LYS A 5 -30.45 58.90 14.01
C LYS A 5 -29.13 58.60 13.28
N ARG A 6 -28.00 59.03 13.84
CA ARG A 6 -26.66 58.62 13.39
C ARG A 6 -26.57 57.09 13.51
N LYS A 7 -26.70 56.37 12.39
CA LYS A 7 -26.41 54.93 12.37
C LYS A 7 -24.94 54.74 12.74
N ASN A 8 -24.68 53.81 13.64
CA ASN A 8 -23.36 53.55 14.19
C ASN A 8 -22.53 52.73 13.17
N THR A 9 -22.06 53.39 12.11
CA THR A 9 -21.40 52.80 10.93
C THR A 9 -20.19 51.93 11.27
N SER A 10 -19.51 52.23 12.39
CA SER A 10 -18.37 51.45 12.89
C SER A 10 -18.73 50.00 13.22
N LYS A 11 -19.91 49.74 13.80
CA LYS A 11 -20.33 48.37 14.16
C LYS A 11 -20.61 47.50 12.94
N THR A 12 -21.19 48.08 11.88
CA THR A 12 -21.43 47.38 10.61
C THR A 12 -20.13 47.04 9.88
N ILE A 13 -19.13 47.92 9.93
CA ILE A 13 -17.82 47.67 9.32
C ILE A 13 -17.10 46.52 10.07
N TRP A 14 -17.10 46.56 11.40
CA TRP A 14 -16.53 45.49 12.23
C TRP A 14 -17.21 44.13 12.00
N MET A 15 -18.54 44.12 11.86
CA MET A 15 -19.29 42.90 11.54
C MET A 15 -18.91 42.33 10.16
N GLY A 16 -18.70 43.20 9.16
CA GLY A 16 -18.26 42.79 7.83
C GLY A 16 -16.86 42.15 7.84
N ILE A 17 -15.92 42.74 8.57
CA ILE A 17 -14.56 42.21 8.72
C ILE A 17 -14.61 40.83 9.41
N LEU A 18 -15.42 40.69 10.46
CA LEU A 18 -15.57 39.42 11.18
C LEU A 18 -16.16 38.33 10.29
N LEU A 19 -17.16 38.67 9.47
CA LEU A 19 -17.74 37.73 8.49
C LEU A 19 -16.72 37.25 7.46
N ILE A 20 -15.88 38.14 6.93
CA ILE A 20 -14.82 37.79 5.98
C ILE A 20 -13.81 36.85 6.63
N LEU A 21 -13.43 37.12 7.88
CA LEU A 21 -12.47 36.32 8.63
C LEU A 21 -13.02 34.91 8.89
N VAL A 22 -14.28 34.81 9.31
CA VAL A 22 -14.98 33.53 9.48
C VAL A 22 -15.06 32.77 8.16
N PHE A 23 -15.43 33.44 7.07
CA PHE A 23 -15.53 32.80 5.76
C PHE A 23 -14.17 32.28 5.28
N TYR A 24 -13.09 33.04 5.50
CA TYR A 24 -11.73 32.62 5.18
C TYR A 24 -11.35 31.35 5.95
N VAL A 25 -11.55 31.33 7.28
CA VAL A 25 -11.25 30.16 8.12
C VAL A 25 -12.06 28.94 7.68
N LEU A 26 -13.36 29.10 7.42
CA LEU A 26 -14.20 28.01 6.95
C LEU A 26 -13.73 27.45 5.59
N SER A 27 -13.33 28.33 4.67
CA SER A 27 -12.81 27.92 3.36
C SER A 27 -11.50 27.15 3.50
N THR A 28 -10.57 27.63 4.32
CA THR A 28 -9.29 26.95 4.59
C THR A 28 -9.51 25.59 5.25
N LEU A 29 -10.38 25.50 6.27
CA LEU A 29 -10.69 24.23 6.92
C LEU A 29 -11.35 23.24 5.96
N TYR A 30 -12.21 23.70 5.06
CA TYR A 30 -12.83 22.85 4.05
C TYR A 30 -11.79 22.26 3.08
N GLN A 31 -10.83 23.08 2.62
CA GLN A 31 -9.74 22.61 1.75
C GLN A 31 -8.84 21.61 2.47
N GLN A 32 -8.44 21.91 3.71
CA GLN A 32 -7.61 21.01 4.52
C GLN A 32 -8.28 19.67 4.78
N GLN A 33 -9.60 19.64 5.00
CA GLN A 33 -10.34 18.39 5.20
C GLN A 33 -10.35 17.51 3.94
N GLN A 34 -10.45 18.11 2.75
CA GLN A 34 -10.39 17.39 1.48
C GLN A 34 -8.99 16.79 1.26
N GLU A 35 -7.95 17.60 1.51
CA GLU A 35 -6.55 17.17 1.38
C GLU A 35 -6.22 16.02 2.37
N LEU A 36 -6.63 16.14 3.63
CA LEU A 36 -6.45 15.10 4.62
C LEU A 36 -7.14 13.78 4.23
N LYS A 37 -8.35 13.85 3.66
CA LYS A 37 -9.05 12.66 3.18
C LYS A 37 -8.29 12.00 2.03
N HIS A 38 -7.81 12.79 1.08
CA HIS A 38 -7.04 12.30 -0.05
C HIS A 38 -5.72 11.65 0.40
N LEU A 39 -4.99 12.31 1.30
CA LEU A 39 -3.75 11.77 1.88
C LEU A 39 -3.99 10.46 2.64
N LYS A 40 -5.05 10.38 3.46
CA LYS A 40 -5.41 9.13 4.16
C LYS A 40 -5.75 8.00 3.19
N GLN A 41 -6.42 8.30 2.08
CA GLN A 41 -6.73 7.30 1.08
C GLN A 41 -5.46 6.79 0.38
N GLN A 42 -4.53 7.70 0.07
CA GLN A 42 -3.23 7.31 -0.48
C GLN A 42 -2.42 6.46 0.51
N GLU A 43 -2.33 6.89 1.77
CA GLU A 43 -1.68 6.14 2.84
C GLU A 43 -2.25 4.73 2.96
N MET A 44 -3.58 4.58 2.98
CA MET A 44 -4.23 3.28 3.05
C MET A 44 -3.91 2.40 1.83
N SER A 45 -3.88 2.99 0.62
CA SER A 45 -3.51 2.24 -0.59
C SER A 45 -2.05 1.78 -0.58
N SER A 46 -1.13 2.64 -0.12
CA SER A 46 0.29 2.28 0.01
C SER A 46 0.51 1.21 1.07
N LEU A 47 -0.21 1.27 2.20
CA LEU A 47 -0.15 0.23 3.23
C LEU A 47 -0.65 -1.12 2.71
N GLN A 48 -1.73 -1.13 1.93
CA GLN A 48 -2.23 -2.36 1.28
C GLN A 48 -1.22 -2.92 0.27
N GLU A 49 -0.54 -2.06 -0.48
CA GLU A 49 0.50 -2.48 -1.41
C GLU A 49 1.72 -3.08 -0.69
N ILE A 50 2.15 -2.47 0.42
CA ILE A 50 3.21 -3.00 1.28
C ILE A 50 2.82 -4.37 1.84
N GLU A 51 1.60 -4.52 2.36
CA GLU A 51 1.12 -5.79 2.91
C GLU A 51 1.11 -6.88 1.84
N LYS A 52 0.65 -6.57 0.63
CA LYS A 52 0.65 -7.50 -0.49
C LYS A 52 2.08 -7.91 -0.89
N ILE A 53 3.00 -6.95 -0.99
CA ILE A 53 4.40 -7.24 -1.30
C ILE A 53 5.03 -8.11 -0.22
N GLN A 54 4.72 -7.87 1.06
CA GLN A 54 5.21 -8.70 2.16
C GLN A 54 4.68 -10.14 2.07
N GLN A 55 3.39 -10.31 1.76
CA GLN A 55 2.81 -11.63 1.53
C GLN A 55 3.49 -12.35 0.35
N ASP A 56 3.74 -11.64 -0.75
CA ASP A 56 4.44 -12.19 -1.91
C ASP A 56 5.87 -12.62 -1.55
N ILE A 57 6.59 -11.82 -0.75
CA ILE A 57 7.92 -12.18 -0.22
C ILE A 57 7.86 -13.45 0.63
N ASP A 58 6.88 -13.56 1.53
CA ASP A 58 6.75 -14.73 2.40
C ASP A 58 6.45 -16.00 1.60
N ILE A 59 5.57 -15.91 0.58
CA ILE A 59 5.27 -17.02 -0.33
C ILE A 59 6.52 -17.42 -1.12
N LEU A 60 7.26 -16.45 -1.67
CA LEU A 60 8.48 -16.71 -2.42
C LEU A 60 9.56 -17.34 -1.54
N ASN A 61 9.70 -16.90 -0.28
CA ASN A 61 10.63 -17.49 0.67
C ASN A 61 10.26 -18.94 0.99
N GLN A 62 8.97 -19.25 1.20
CA GLN A 62 8.52 -20.63 1.39
C GLN A 62 8.82 -21.50 0.15
N GLN A 63 8.59 -20.98 -1.05
CA GLN A 63 8.95 -21.70 -2.28
C GLN A 63 10.45 -21.92 -2.41
N LEU A 64 11.26 -20.94 -1.99
CA LEU A 64 12.72 -21.03 -2.03
C LEU A 64 13.25 -22.02 -1.00
N GLU A 65 12.65 -22.07 0.19
CA GLU A 65 12.97 -23.07 1.23
C GLU A 65 12.62 -24.49 0.76
N VAL A 66 11.47 -24.68 0.11
CA VAL A 66 11.09 -25.96 -0.53
C VAL A 66 11.99 -26.30 -1.72
N SER A 67 12.39 -25.32 -2.52
CA SER A 67 13.29 -25.54 -3.66
C SER A 67 14.73 -25.83 -3.26
N ASN A 68 15.16 -25.32 -2.10
CA ASN A 68 16.46 -25.62 -1.50
C ASN A 68 16.42 -26.88 -0.62
N ASP A 69 15.27 -27.53 -0.48
CA ASP A 69 15.20 -28.87 0.12
C ASP A 69 15.97 -29.83 -0.79
N ASP A 70 16.96 -30.51 -0.21
CA ASP A 70 17.79 -31.52 -0.88
C ASP A 70 16.93 -32.54 -1.62
N GLN A 71 15.71 -32.82 -1.16
CA GLN A 71 14.77 -33.70 -1.85
C GLN A 71 14.29 -33.16 -3.20
N TYR A 72 14.03 -31.85 -3.30
CA TYR A 72 13.62 -31.22 -4.54
C TYR A 72 14.78 -31.19 -5.54
N ILE A 73 15.98 -30.86 -5.07
CA ILE A 73 17.22 -30.87 -5.87
C ILE A 73 17.53 -32.29 -6.36
N GLU A 74 17.50 -33.31 -5.48
CA GLU A 74 17.67 -34.71 -5.86
C GLU A 74 16.62 -35.15 -6.90
N LYS A 75 15.37 -34.74 -6.73
CA LYS A 75 14.30 -35.09 -7.67
C LYS A 75 14.57 -34.53 -9.05
N ILE A 76 14.96 -33.26 -9.17
CA ILE A 76 15.33 -32.66 -10.47
C ILE A 76 16.58 -33.32 -11.03
N ALA A 77 17.60 -33.56 -10.22
CA ALA A 77 18.84 -34.23 -10.63
C ALA A 77 18.57 -35.65 -11.17
N ARG A 78 17.74 -36.46 -10.49
CA ARG A 78 17.35 -37.80 -10.95
C ARG A 78 16.44 -37.76 -12.18
N GLN A 79 15.42 -36.89 -12.20
CA GLN A 79 14.40 -36.89 -13.26
C GLN A 79 14.84 -36.20 -14.56
N GLN A 80 15.49 -35.04 -14.45
CA GLN A 80 15.86 -34.22 -15.61
C GLN A 80 17.30 -34.46 -16.05
N LEU A 81 18.22 -34.62 -15.08
CA LEU A 81 19.65 -34.76 -15.36
C LEU A 81 20.13 -36.22 -15.35
N LYS A 82 19.26 -37.17 -14.97
CA LYS A 82 19.59 -38.60 -14.79
C LYS A 82 20.82 -38.84 -13.90
N MET A 83 21.06 -37.92 -12.97
CA MET A 83 22.11 -38.03 -11.97
C MET A 83 21.68 -39.01 -10.88
N ILE A 84 22.64 -39.75 -10.32
CA ILE A 84 22.45 -40.72 -9.24
C ILE A 84 23.35 -40.38 -8.06
N GLY A 85 22.95 -40.77 -6.85
CA GLY A 85 23.75 -40.51 -5.65
C GLY A 85 25.09 -41.25 -5.67
N SER A 86 26.07 -40.77 -4.90
CA SER A 86 27.42 -41.34 -4.85
C SER A 86 27.47 -42.82 -4.43
N ASN A 87 26.42 -43.29 -3.75
CA ASN A 87 26.29 -44.66 -3.26
C ASN A 87 25.17 -45.46 -3.98
N GLU A 88 24.69 -44.98 -5.13
CA GLU A 88 23.61 -45.62 -5.90
C GLU A 88 24.15 -46.21 -7.23
N ILE A 89 23.46 -47.23 -7.77
CA ILE A 89 23.81 -47.87 -9.05
C ILE A 89 22.60 -47.79 -9.99
N MET A 90 22.82 -47.28 -11.21
CA MET A 90 21.79 -47.24 -12.25
C MET A 90 21.63 -48.62 -12.89
N VAL A 91 20.44 -49.21 -12.79
CA VAL A 91 20.08 -50.46 -13.49
C VAL A 91 19.25 -50.10 -14.72
N ILE A 92 19.74 -50.46 -15.91
CA ILE A 92 19.02 -50.28 -17.17
C ILE A 92 18.57 -51.67 -17.63
N ASP A 93 17.27 -51.91 -17.61
CA ASP A 93 16.68 -53.12 -18.17
C ASP A 93 16.55 -52.95 -19.69
N ILE A 94 17.48 -53.59 -20.40
CA ILE A 94 17.40 -53.75 -21.85
C ILE A 94 16.57 -55.00 -22.13
N GLY A 95 15.24 -54.88 -22.03
CA GLY A 95 14.32 -55.99 -22.29
C GLY A 95 14.74 -56.74 -23.55
N GLU A 96 14.90 -58.06 -23.43
CA GLU A 96 15.35 -58.89 -24.55
C GLU A 96 14.41 -58.70 -25.75
N GLN A 97 15.00 -58.36 -26.90
CA GLN A 97 14.31 -58.18 -28.18
C GLN A 97 13.94 -59.52 -28.81
#